data_AF-A0A373FHQ7-F1
#
_entry.id   AF-A0A373FHQ7-F1
#
_cell.length_a   1.000
_cell.length_b   1.000
_cell.length_c   1.000
_cell.angle_alpha   90.00
_cell.angle_beta   90.00
_cell.angle_gamma   90.00
#
_symmetry.space_group_name_H-M   'P 1'
#
loop_
_entity.id
_entity.type
_entity.pdbx_description
1 polymer ?
#
loop_
_entity_poly.entity_id
_entity_poly.type
_entity_poly.pdbx_seq_one_letter_code
_entity_poly.pdbx_strand_id
1 'polypeptide(L)' 'MTPQPSLDLIAERVERLLVRHEELQRTNALLTDQVIALTQERDLLRLRLQAARARVDALIERLPANQGE' A
#
# COMPACT_ATOMS: atom_id res chain seq x y z
N MET A 1 -16.34 -28.62 -38.65
CA MET A 1 -17.05 -27.32 -38.63
C MET A 1 -17.00 -26.79 -37.22
N THR A 2 -16.20 -25.76 -36.97
CA THR A 2 -16.20 -25.04 -35.69
C THR A 2 -17.53 -24.30 -35.57
N PRO A 3 -18.34 -24.51 -34.52
CA PRO A 3 -19.57 -23.76 -34.35
C PRO A 3 -19.22 -22.28 -34.18
N GLN A 4 -19.70 -21.42 -35.08
CA GLN A 4 -19.63 -19.98 -34.86
C GLN A 4 -20.47 -19.66 -33.62
N PRO A 5 -19.91 -19.00 -32.59
CA PRO A 5 -20.72 -18.56 -31.46
C PRO A 5 -21.82 -17.64 -31.98
N SER A 6 -23.07 -17.89 -31.58
CA SER A 6 -24.18 -16.98 -31.89
C SER A 6 -23.90 -15.61 -31.25
N LEU A 7 -24.36 -14.54 -31.91
CA LEU A 7 -24.21 -13.16 -31.43
C LEU A 7 -24.71 -12.99 -29.98
N ASP A 8 -25.75 -13.72 -29.60
CA ASP A 8 -26.31 -13.69 -28.25
C ASP A 8 -25.33 -14.20 -27.18
N LEU A 9 -24.58 -15.27 -27.46
CA LEU A 9 -23.56 -15.79 -26.54
C LEU A 9 -22.40 -14.81 -26.34
N ILE A 10 -22.07 -14.06 -27.39
CA ILE A 10 -21.05 -13.02 -27.32
C ILE A 10 -21.57 -11.86 -26.47
N ALA A 11 -22.80 -11.41 -26.70
CA ALA A 11 -23.42 -10.33 -25.93
C ALA A 11 -23.46 -10.64 -24.42
N GLU A 12 -23.92 -11.83 -24.05
CA GLU A 12 -23.98 -12.28 -22.66
C GLU A 12 -22.59 -12.34 -22.01
N ARG A 13 -21.57 -12.77 -22.76
CA ARG A 13 -20.18 -12.79 -22.27
C ARG A 13 -19.63 -11.38 -22.07
N VAL A 14 -19.95 -10.45 -22.96
CA VAL A 14 -19.54 -9.04 -22.83
C VAL A 14 -20.19 -8.42 -21.59
N GLU A 15 -21.48 -8.66 -21.37
CA GLU A 15 -22.20 -8.13 -20.20
C GLU A 15 -21.58 -8.64 -18.89
N ARG A 16 -21.29 -9.95 -18.78
CA ARG A 16 -20.56 -10.50 -17.63
C ARG A 16 -19.17 -9.89 -17.44
N LEU A 17 -18.44 -9.63 -18.53
CA LEU A 17 -17.12 -9.02 -18.46
C LEU A 17 -17.19 -7.57 -17.99
N LEU A 18 -18.22 -6.81 -18.39
CA LEU A 18 -18.43 -5.44 -17.94
C LEU A 18 -18.70 -5.39 -16.43
N VAL A 19 -19.61 -6.24 -15.92
CA VAL A 19 -19.88 -6.33 -14.48
C VAL A 19 -18.60 -6.68 -13.70
N ARG A 20 -17.86 -7.70 -14.16
CA ARG A 20 -16.58 -8.08 -13.52
C ARG A 20 -15.55 -6.96 -13.59
N HIS A 21 -15.52 -6.19 -14.67
CA HIS A 21 -14.61 -5.07 -14.82
C HIS A 21 -14.91 -3.97 -13.80
N GLU A 22 -16.18 -3.61 -13.62
CA GLU A 22 -16.61 -2.63 -12.62
C GLU A 22 -16.26 -3.08 -11.20
N GLU A 23 -16.47 -4.36 -10.87
CA GLU A 23 -16.08 -4.94 -9.59
C GLU A 23 -14.56 -4.86 -9.35
N LEU A 24 -13.77 -5.18 -10.37
CA LEU A 24 -12.31 -5.09 -10.31
C LEU A 24 -11.84 -3.64 -10.16
N GLN A 25 -12.45 -2.69 -10.89
CA GLN A 25 -12.15 -1.27 -10.75
C GLN A 25 -12.43 -0.78 -9.33
N ARG A 26 -13.60 -1.13 -8.78
CA ARG A 26 -13.96 -0.77 -7.39
C ARG A 26 -12.97 -1.35 -6.38
N THR A 27 -12.60 -2.62 -6.53
CA THR A 27 -11.64 -3.27 -5.65
C THR A 27 -10.25 -2.63 -5.76
N ASN A 28 -9.83 -2.28 -6.97
CA ASN A 28 -8.55 -1.64 -7.21
C ASN A 28 -8.47 -0.24 -6.58
N ALA A 29 -9.56 0.54 -6.64
CA ALA A 29 -9.66 1.83 -5.95
C ALA A 29 -9.47 1.67 -4.44
N LEU A 30 -10.17 0.71 -3.82
CA LEU A 30 -10.05 0.42 -2.38
C LEU A 30 -8.62 -0.01 -1.98
N LEU A 31 -7.98 -0.84 -2.81
CA LEU A 31 -6.59 -1.25 -2.57
C LEU A 31 -5.62 -0.07 -2.70
N THR A 32 -5.86 0.82 -3.67
CA THR A 32 -5.05 2.03 -3.86
C THR A 32 -5.13 2.94 -2.64
N ASP A 33 -6.34 3.17 -2.12
CA ASP A 33 -6.55 3.95 -0.91
C ASP A 33 -5.84 3.33 0.30
N GLN A 34 -5.88 2.00 0.43
CA GLN A 34 -5.19 1.29 1.50
C GLN A 34 -3.66 1.42 1.40
N VAL A 35 -3.10 1.33 0.19
CA VAL A 35 -1.66 1.54 -0.04
C VAL A 35 -1.25 2.96 0.35
N ILE A 36 -2.07 3.97 0.03
CA ILE A 36 -1.83 5.36 0.40
C ILE A 36 -1.82 5.51 1.93
N ALA A 37 -2.83 4.96 2.62
CA ALA A 37 -2.92 5.03 4.09
C ALA A 37 -1.70 4.38 4.76
N LEU A 38 -1.34 3.15 4.36
CA LEU A 38 -0.17 2.44 4.88
C LEU A 38 1.15 3.17 4.59
N THR A 39 1.25 3.85 3.44
CA THR A 39 2.42 4.67 3.09
C THR A 39 2.57 5.84 4.06
N GLN A 40 1.47 6.53 4.37
CA GLN A 40 1.46 7.65 5.33
C GLN A 40 1.83 7.18 6.74
N GLU A 41 1.25 6.05 7.20
CA GLU A 41 1.58 5.46 8.51
C GLU A 41 3.07 5.09 8.61
N ARG A 42 3.60 4.45 7.57
CA ARG A 42 5.04 4.11 7.49
C ARG A 42 5.91 5.36 7.59
N ASP A 43 5.56 6.43 6.89
CA ASP A 43 6.35 7.65 6.88
C ASP A 43 6.27 8.38 8.23
N LEU A 44 5.11 8.37 8.91
CA LEU A 44 4.98 8.82 10.28
C LEU A 44 5.87 8.02 11.24
N LEU A 45 5.88 6.69 11.13
CA LEU A 45 6.74 5.83 11.95
C LEU A 45 8.22 6.10 11.72
N ARG A 46 8.64 6.34 10.47
CA ARG A 46 10.02 6.72 10.13
C ARG A 46 10.42 8.04 10.78
N LEU A 47 9.56 9.06 10.73
CA LEU A 47 9.81 10.34 11.41
C LEU A 47 9.96 10.16 12.92
N ARG A 48 9.08 9.36 13.54
CA ARG A 48 9.15 9.05 14.98
C ARG A 48 10.44 8.33 15.35
N LEU A 49 10.87 7.36 14.53
CA LEU A 49 12.13 6.64 14.72
C LEU A 49 13.34 7.58 14.62
N GLN A 50 13.37 8.45 13.61
CA GLN A 50 14.44 9.43 13.45
C GLN A 50 14.54 10.36 14.65
N ALA A 51 13.40 10.88 15.14
CA ALA A 51 13.36 11.73 16.31
C ALA A 51 13.82 10.99 17.58
N ALA A 52 13.42 9.72 17.76
CA ALA A 52 13.90 8.91 18.88
C ALA A 52 15.40 8.67 18.82
N ARG A 53 15.94 8.39 17.63
CA ARG A 53 17.38 8.18 17.43
C ARG A 53 18.19 9.45 17.74
N ALA A 54 17.77 10.59 17.22
CA ALA A 54 18.41 11.87 17.52
C ALA A 54 18.42 12.20 19.03
N ARG A 55 17.35 11.84 19.76
CA ARG A 55 17.30 11.98 21.22
C ARG A 55 18.33 11.07 21.90
N VAL A 56 18.45 9.82 21.46
CA VAL A 56 19.44 8.87 21.99
C VAL A 56 20.86 9.38 21.72
N ASP A 57 21.16 9.82 20.51
CA ASP A 57 22.46 10.36 20.15
C ASP A 57 22.82 11.56 21.04
N ALA A 58 21.88 12.49 21.24
CA ALA A 58 22.06 13.65 22.14
C ALA A 58 22.24 13.26 23.62
N LEU A 59 21.68 12.13 24.07
CA LEU A 59 21.93 11.60 25.42
C LEU A 59 23.32 10.96 25.51
N ILE A 60 23.77 10.27 24.46
CA ILE A 60 25.09 9.66 24.40
C ILE A 60 26.18 10.74 24.45
N GLU A 61 26.03 11.84 23.70
CA GLU A 61 26.97 12.97 23.73
C GLU A 61 27.12 13.61 25.12
N ARG A 62 26.09 13.47 25.97
CA ARG A 62 26.07 14.01 27.33
C ARG A 62 26.58 13.03 28.37
N LEU A 63 26.86 11.78 28.00
CA LEU A 63 27.52 10.86 28.91
C LEU A 63 28.91 11.42 29.23
N PRO A 64 29.28 11.55 30.51
CA PRO A 64 30.65 11.87 30.85
C PRO A 64 31.55 10.82 30.22
N ALA A 65 32.55 11.25 29.44
CA ALA A 65 33.59 10.35 28.93
C ALA A 65 34.07 9.52 30.11
N ASN A 66 33.95 8.19 30.05
CA ASN A 66 34.33 7.26 31.12
C ASN A 66 35.50 7.85 31.92
N GLN A 67 35.21 8.44 33.07
CA GLN A 67 36.20 8.85 34.05
C GLN A 67 36.64 7.56 34.74
N GLY A 68 37.31 6.70 33.96
CA GLY A 68 38.11 5.61 34.45
C GLY A 68 39.54 6.14 34.57
N GLU A 69 39.82 6.71 35.74
CA GLU A 69 41.04 6.32 36.46
C GLU A 69 40.77 5.02 37.22
#